data_AF-A0A518K5Z5-F1
#
_entry.id   AF-A0A518K5Z5-F1
#
_cell.length_a   1.000
_cell.length_b   1.000
_cell.length_c   1.000
_cell.angle_alpha   90.00
_cell.angle_beta   90.00
_cell.angle_gamma   90.00
#
_symmetry.space_group_name_H-M   'P 1'
#
loop_
_entity.id
_entity.type
_entity.pdbx_description
1 polymer ?
#
loop_
_entity_poly.entity_id
_entity_poly.type
_entity_poly.pdbx_seq_one_letter_code
_entity_poly.pdbx_strand_id
1 'polypeptide(L)'
;MAKKTQKPLLEQCKKVTIRFTDGQAEKIAVECLKSGIKPSAFLRLASVAFVDHKMLDLKSTQQTVLDELIRLRRDFSDALVRGDD
;
A
#
# COMPACT_ATOMS: atom_id res chain seq x y z
N MET A 1 -30.23 19.74 23.24
CA MET A 1 -29.57 19.46 21.94
C MET A 1 -28.12 19.08 22.22
N ALA A 2 -27.72 17.84 21.95
CA ALA A 2 -26.35 17.40 22.22
C ALA A 2 -25.37 18.17 21.31
N LYS A 3 -24.37 18.83 21.90
CA LYS A 3 -23.28 19.50 21.18
C LYS A 3 -22.63 18.47 20.25
N LYS A 4 -22.65 18.71 18.93
CA LYS A 4 -21.84 17.95 17.96
C LYS A 4 -20.37 18.30 18.23
N THR A 5 -19.73 17.56 19.12
CA THR A 5 -18.27 17.59 19.24
C THR A 5 -17.73 16.99 17.96
N GLN A 6 -17.42 17.84 16.97
CA GLN A 6 -16.80 17.39 15.73
C GLN A 6 -15.40 16.91 16.09
N LYS A 7 -15.23 15.58 16.10
CA LYS A 7 -13.91 14.97 16.27
C LYS A 7 -12.95 15.53 15.21
N PRO A 8 -11.64 15.60 15.49
CA PRO A 8 -10.64 16.00 14.48
C PRO A 8 -10.81 15.16 13.20
N LEU A 9 -10.64 15.78 12.02
CA LEU A 9 -10.84 15.10 10.72
C LEU A 9 -10.02 13.80 10.60
N LEU A 10 -8.80 13.78 11.15
CA LEU A 10 -7.97 12.58 11.23
C LEU A 10 -8.69 11.40 11.91
N GLU A 11 -9.39 11.65 13.01
CA GLU A 11 -10.15 10.64 13.75
C GLU A 11 -11.41 10.19 12.99
N GLN A 12 -11.94 11.03 12.11
CA GLN A 12 -13.04 10.67 11.22
C GLN A 12 -12.55 9.74 10.10
N CYS A 13 -11.42 10.06 9.46
CA CYS A 13 -10.82 9.25 8.40
C CYS A 13 -10.45 7.82 8.86
N LYS A 14 -9.96 7.67 10.10
CA LYS A 14 -9.63 6.35 10.70
C LYS A 14 -10.81 5.38 10.76
N LYS A 15 -12.05 5.87 10.67
CA LYS A 15 -13.28 5.06 10.83
C LYS A 15 -14.09 4.92 9.55
N VAL A 16 -13.56 5.38 8.41
CA VAL A 16 -14.27 5.28 7.13
C VAL A 16 -14.25 3.84 6.64
N THR A 17 -15.44 3.26 6.45
CA THR A 17 -15.64 1.99 5.76
C THR A 17 -16.22 2.24 4.39
N ILE A 18 -15.57 1.75 3.34
CA ILE A 18 -16.03 1.88 1.96
C ILE A 18 -16.72 0.57 1.55
N ARG A 19 -17.93 0.69 0.99
CA ARG A 19 -18.64 -0.43 0.34
C ARG A 19 -18.49 -0.29 -1.17
N PHE A 20 -18.11 -1.39 -1.82
CA PHE A 20 -17.97 -1.45 -3.28
C PHE A 20 -19.25 -1.98 -3.89
N THR A 21 -19.56 -1.51 -5.10
CA THR A 21 -20.60 -2.15 -5.93
C THR A 21 -20.08 -3.49 -6.47
N ASP A 22 -20.97 -4.36 -6.93
CA ASP A 22 -20.58 -5.68 -7.44
C ASP A 22 -19.55 -5.58 -8.57
N GLY A 23 -19.77 -4.70 -9.56
CA GLY A 23 -18.82 -4.50 -10.66
C GLY A 23 -17.46 -3.92 -10.23
N GLN A 24 -17.39 -3.20 -9.10
CA GLN A 24 -16.10 -2.78 -8.52
C GLN A 24 -15.42 -3.94 -7.80
N ALA A 25 -16.18 -4.71 -7.03
CA ALA A 25 -15.69 -5.88 -6.31
C ALA A 25 -15.13 -6.95 -7.26
N GLU A 26 -15.81 -7.20 -8.39
CA GLU A 26 -15.34 -8.10 -9.45
C GLU A 26 -13.97 -7.68 -10.00
N LYS A 27 -13.81 -6.39 -10.33
CA LYS A 27 -12.52 -5.88 -10.83
C LYS A 27 -11.41 -6.03 -9.80
N ILE A 28 -11.69 -5.73 -8.52
CA ILE A 28 -10.73 -5.93 -7.43
C ILE A 28 -10.38 -7.42 -7.30
N ALA A 29 -11.35 -8.31 -7.38
CA ALA A 29 -11.13 -9.76 -7.29
C ALA A 29 -10.23 -10.26 -8.43
N VAL A 30 -10.46 -9.81 -9.66
CA VAL A 30 -9.61 -10.15 -10.82
C VAL A 30 -8.16 -9.73 -10.58
N GLU A 31 -7.92 -8.51 -10.10
CA GLU A 31 -6.57 -8.02 -9.82
C GLU A 31 -5.91 -8.78 -8.66
N CYS A 32 -6.67 -9.08 -7.59
CA CYS A 32 -6.20 -9.89 -6.47
C CYS A 32 -5.78 -11.29 -6.90
N LEU A 33 -6.55 -11.93 -7.81
CA LEU A 33 -6.21 -13.24 -8.38
C LEU A 33 -4.93 -13.18 -9.20
N LYS A 34 -4.76 -12.16 -10.05
CA LYS A 34 -3.54 -11.99 -10.88
C LYS A 34 -2.28 -11.81 -10.03
N SER A 35 -2.39 -11.05 -8.95
CA SER A 35 -1.25 -10.72 -8.09
C SER A 35 -1.07 -11.66 -6.90
N GLY A 36 -1.99 -12.62 -6.70
CA GLY A 36 -1.91 -13.63 -5.65
C GLY A 36 -2.05 -13.06 -4.23
N ILE A 37 -2.72 -11.91 -4.07
CA ILE A 37 -2.86 -11.23 -2.78
C ILE A 37 -4.31 -11.16 -2.32
N LYS A 38 -4.52 -11.07 -1.00
CA LYS A 38 -5.85 -10.93 -0.42
C LYS A 38 -6.42 -9.52 -0.69
N PRO A 39 -7.75 -9.37 -0.87
CA PRO A 39 -8.38 -8.07 -1.12
C PRO A 39 -8.06 -7.00 -0.07
N SER A 40 -7.94 -7.37 1.21
CA SER A 40 -7.57 -6.44 2.28
C SER A 40 -6.15 -5.87 2.13
N ALA A 41 -5.20 -6.68 1.66
CA ALA A 41 -3.84 -6.25 1.39
C ALA A 41 -3.78 -5.38 0.13
N PHE A 42 -4.48 -5.78 -0.93
CA PHE A 42 -4.60 -5.00 -2.18
C PHE A 42 -5.14 -3.59 -1.92
N LEU A 43 -6.27 -3.48 -1.20
CA LEU A 43 -6.90 -2.19 -0.93
C LEU A 43 -6.05 -1.28 -0.04
N ARG A 44 -5.28 -1.86 0.88
CA ARG A 44 -4.34 -1.10 1.72
C ARG A 44 -3.18 -0.53 0.88
N LEU A 45 -2.63 -1.32 -0.04
CA LEU A 45 -1.58 -0.85 -0.95
C LEU A 45 -2.12 0.22 -1.89
N ALA A 46 -3.33 0.02 -2.43
CA ALA A 46 -4.00 1.01 -3.27
C ALA A 46 -4.27 2.32 -2.52
N SER A 47 -4.67 2.27 -1.23
CA SER A 47 -4.92 3.48 -0.44
C SER A 47 -3.63 4.24 -0.13
N VAL A 48 -2.52 3.54 0.13
CA VAL A 48 -1.20 4.18 0.31
C VAL A 48 -0.79 4.87 -0.98
N ALA A 49 -0.84 4.16 -2.12
CA ALA A 49 -0.51 4.74 -3.43
C ALA A 49 -1.36 5.97 -3.76
N PHE A 50 -2.67 5.90 -3.47
CA PHE A 50 -3.60 7.01 -3.67
C PHE A 50 -3.27 8.24 -2.81
N VAL A 51 -2.94 8.05 -1.53
CA VAL A 51 -2.58 9.15 -0.61
C VAL A 51 -1.23 9.76 -0.98
N ASP A 52 -0.27 8.94 -1.44
CA ASP A 52 1.06 9.40 -1.85
C ASP A 52 1.09 10.04 -3.25
N HIS A 53 -0.07 10.47 -3.77
CA HIS A 53 -0.27 11.07 -5.09
C HIS A 53 0.17 10.21 -6.29
N LYS A 54 0.48 8.92 -6.08
CA LYS A 54 0.73 7.95 -7.14
C LYS A 54 -0.58 7.26 -7.47
N MET A 55 -1.44 7.90 -8.27
CA MET A 55 -2.67 7.27 -8.75
C MET A 55 -2.33 5.96 -9.51
N LEU A 56 -2.36 4.85 -8.78
CA LEU A 56 -2.33 3.47 -9.28
C LEU A 56 -1.21 3.14 -10.28
N ASP A 57 0.00 3.64 -10.08
CA ASP A 57 1.17 3.00 -10.71
C ASP A 57 1.76 1.93 -9.78
N LEU A 58 1.02 0.83 -9.65
CA LEU A 58 1.45 -0.38 -8.97
C LEU A 58 2.76 -0.91 -9.56
N LYS A 59 2.99 -0.72 -10.86
CA LYS A 59 4.19 -1.19 -11.56
C LYS A 59 5.42 -0.39 -11.16
N SER A 60 5.35 0.94 -11.14
CA SER A 60 6.46 1.78 -10.65
C SER A 60 6.69 1.63 -9.16
N THR A 61 5.62 1.41 -8.38
CA THR A 61 5.75 1.14 -6.94
C THR A 61 6.43 -0.21 -6.69
N GLN A 62 6.04 -1.26 -7.42
CA GLN A 62 6.69 -2.58 -7.36
C GLN A 62 8.14 -2.52 -7.84
N GLN A 63 8.43 -1.75 -8.89
CA GLN A 63 9.79 -1.53 -9.38
C GLN A 63 10.65 -0.83 -8.32
N THR A 64 10.12 0.22 -7.68
CA THR A 64 10.83 0.94 -6.60
C THR A 64 11.16 0.00 -5.44
N VAL A 65 10.21 -0.87 -5.05
CA VAL A 65 10.44 -1.86 -3.98
C VAL A 65 11.50 -2.89 -4.39
N LEU A 66 11.49 -3.36 -5.64
CA LEU A 66 12.51 -4.28 -6.15
C LEU A 66 13.90 -3.63 -6.18
N ASP A 67 13.99 -2.38 -6.61
CA ASP A 67 15.26 -1.64 -6.68
C ASP A 67 15.85 -1.43 -5.27
N GLU A 68 15.01 -1.10 -4.29
CA GLU A 68 15.44 -0.98 -2.88
C GLU A 68 15.91 -2.32 -2.30
N LEU A 69 15.26 -3.44 -2.64
CA LEU A 69 15.70 -4.77 -2.21
C LEU A 69 17.06 -5.17 -2.81
N ILE A 70 17.29 -4.82 -4.08
CA ILE A 70 18.59 -5.04 -4.73
C ILE A 70 19.67 -4.19 -4.07
N ARG A 71 19.37 -2.93 -3.78
CA ARG A 71 20.28 -2.02 -3.08
C ARG A 71 20.64 -2.54 -1.70
N LEU A 72 19.65 -2.90 -0.88
CA LEU A 72 19.85 -3.50 0.44
C LEU A 72 20.71 -4.78 0.39
N ARG A 73 20.49 -5.64 -0.61
CA ARG A 73 21.31 -6.85 -0.78
C ARG A 73 22.76 -6.50 -1.11
N ARG A 74 23.00 -5.49 -1.95
CA ARG A 74 24.35 -4.99 -2.24
C ARG A 74 25.00 -4.35 -1.02
N ASP A 75 24.29 -3.46 -0.35
CA ASP A 75 24.78 -2.79 0.88
C ASP A 75 25.14 -3.83 1.95
N PHE A 76 24.35 -4.91 2.06
CA PHE A 76 24.63 -6.02 2.98
C PHE A 76 25.85 -6.86 2.54
N SER A 77 25.97 -7.19 1.26
CA SER A 77 27.14 -7.89 0.73
C SER A 77 28.42 -7.06 0.86
N ASP A 78 28.35 -5.75 0.59
CA ASP A 78 29.48 -4.84 0.75
C ASP A 78 29.87 -4.66 2.22
N ALA A 79 28.89 -4.64 3.13
CA ALA A 79 29.14 -4.61 4.57
C ALA A 79 29.78 -5.91 5.08
N LEU A 80 29.41 -7.07 4.52
CA LEU A 80 30.05 -8.35 4.83
C LEU A 80 31.48 -8.42 4.28
N VAL A 81 31.72 -7.94 3.06
CA VAL A 81 33.06 -7.93 2.44
C VAL A 81 34.00 -6.91 3.11
N ARG A 82 33.46 -5.80 3.63
CA ARG A 82 34.23 -4.82 4.41
C ARG A 82 34.33 -5.17 5.90
N GLY A 83 33.67 -6.25 6.33
CA GLY A 83 33.64 -6.73 7.72
C GLY A 83 34.65 -7.82 8.04
N ASP A 84 35.58 -8.12 7.13
CA ASP A 84 36.72 -9.00 7.43
C ASP A 84 37.91 -8.14 7.93
N ASP A 85 37.87 -7.83 9.23
CA ASP A 85 39.05 -7.76 10.12
C ASP A 85 38.85 -8.81 11.23
#